data_AF-A0A1G2CGQ5-F1
#
_entry.id   AF-A0A1G2CGQ5-F1
#
_cell.length_a   1.000
_cell.length_b   1.000
_cell.length_c   1.000
_cell.angle_alpha   90.00
_cell.angle_beta   90.00
_cell.angle_gamma   90.00
#
_symmetry.space_group_name_H-M   'P 1'
#
loop_
_entity.id
_entity.type
_entity.pdbx_description
1 polymer ?
#
loop_
_entity_poly.entity_id
_entity_poly.type
_entity_poly.pdbx_seq_one_letter_code
_entity_poly.pdbx_strand_id
1 'polypeptide(L)'
;MGVGDVKLAAVLGIVFGWPDALISFALAFIVGSLFGLWHIFLRKGGLPADARWQAGMKSAVPFGPFLALGAALVFFFGEPLMRWYFSFIPL
;
A
#
# COMPACT_ATOMS: atom_id res chain seq x y z
N MET A 1 11.20 7.34 -0.46
CA MET A 1 11.05 6.12 0.36
C MET A 1 12.07 6.17 1.47
N GLY A 2 11.65 6.01 2.72
CA GLY A 2 12.56 6.01 3.85
C GLY A 2 13.26 4.65 3.97
N VAL A 3 14.47 4.61 4.52
CA VAL A 3 15.18 3.36 4.83
C VAL A 3 14.33 2.44 5.73
N GLY A 4 13.45 3.01 6.55
CA GLY A 4 12.49 2.26 7.37
C GLY A 4 11.47 1.45 6.56
N ASP A 5 10.96 1.98 5.45
CA ASP A 5 10.01 1.28 4.59
C ASP A 5 10.65 0.06 3.93
N VAL A 6 11.93 0.18 3.55
CA VAL A 6 12.74 -0.92 2.98
C VAL A 6 12.99 -2.01 4.02
N LYS A 7 13.20 -1.66 5.29
CA LYS A 7 13.33 -2.65 6.37
C LYS A 7 12.01 -3.39 6.63
N LEU A 8 10.89 -2.68 6.66
CA LEU A 8 9.57 -3.31 6.76
C LEU A 8 9.30 -4.24 5.57
N ALA A 9 9.63 -3.79 4.37
CA ALA A 9 9.56 -4.58 3.15
C ALA A 9 10.39 -5.87 3.25
N ALA A 10 11.64 -5.78 3.71
CA ALA A 10 12.50 -6.94 3.88
C ALA A 10 11.94 -7.93 4.92
N VAL A 11 11.46 -7.44 6.06
CA VAL A 11 10.85 -8.29 7.09
C VAL A 11 9.58 -8.96 6.57
N LEU A 12 8.71 -8.23 5.88
CA LEU A 12 7.51 -8.79 5.25
C LEU A 12 7.87 -9.84 4.18
N GLY A 13 8.92 -9.59 3.39
CA GLY A 13 9.46 -10.56 2.45
C GLY A 13 9.90 -11.87 3.09
N ILE A 14 10.53 -11.80 4.27
CA ILE A 14 10.97 -12.98 5.03
C ILE A 14 9.78 -13.69 5.69
N VAL A 15 8.82 -12.92 6.22
CA VAL A 15 7.67 -13.47 6.97
C VAL A 15 6.66 -14.13 6.04
N PHE A 16 6.29 -13.47 4.94
CA PHE A 16 5.28 -13.97 4.00
C PHE A 16 5.88 -14.90 2.92
N GLY A 17 7.16 -14.72 2.58
CA GLY A 17 7.80 -15.50 1.52
C GLY A 17 7.21 -15.21 0.13
N TRP A 18 7.64 -16.00 -0.85
CA TRP A 18 7.09 -15.97 -2.20
C TRP A 18 5.90 -16.92 -2.30
N PRO A 19 4.78 -16.53 -2.94
CA PRO A 19 4.51 -15.28 -3.69
C PRO A 19 3.78 -14.18 -2.90
N ASP A 20 3.34 -14.47 -1.68
CA ASP A 20 2.49 -13.59 -0.85
C ASP A 20 3.11 -12.21 -0.57
N ALA A 21 4.43 -12.16 -0.38
CA ALA A 21 5.13 -10.89 -0.18
C ALA A 21 4.92 -9.95 -1.38
N LEU A 22 5.01 -10.46 -2.61
CA LEU A 22 4.83 -9.63 -3.82
C LEU A 22 3.40 -9.06 -3.89
N ILE A 23 2.42 -9.87 -3.56
CA ILE A 23 1.00 -9.46 -3.54
C ILE A 23 0.78 -8.40 -2.46
N SER A 24 1.42 -8.53 -1.30
CA SER A 24 1.31 -7.56 -0.21
C SER A 24 1.86 -6.19 -0.61
N PHE A 25 2.98 -6.14 -1.33
CA PHE A 25 3.51 -4.91 -1.92
C PHE A 25 2.58 -4.32 -2.96
N ALA A 26 2.08 -5.14 -3.89
CA ALA A 26 1.16 -4.69 -4.92
C ALA A 26 -0.11 -4.07 -4.30
N LEU A 27 -0.69 -4.72 -3.29
CA LEU A 27 -1.84 -4.19 -2.57
C LEU A 27 -1.53 -2.90 -1.84
N ALA A 28 -0.37 -2.81 -1.18
CA ALA A 28 0.07 -1.60 -0.51
C ALA A 28 0.16 -0.40 -1.47
N PHE A 29 0.68 -0.62 -2.68
CA PHE A 29 0.72 0.41 -3.73
C PHE A 29 -0.69 0.79 -4.22
N ILE A 30 -1.57 -0.18 -4.43
CA ILE A 30 -2.95 0.07 -4.88
C ILE A 30 -3.71 0.89 -3.84
N VAL A 31 -3.68 0.48 -2.58
CA VAL A 31 -4.37 1.18 -1.47
C VAL A 31 -3.76 2.55 -1.26
N GLY A 32 -2.43 2.68 -1.22
CA GLY A 32 -1.75 3.96 -1.07
C GLY A 32 -2.06 4.94 -2.21
N SER A 33 -2.10 4.45 -3.45
CA SER A 33 -2.47 5.24 -4.63
C SER A 33 -3.93 5.70 -4.56
N LEU A 34 -4.86 4.80 -4.21
CA LEU A 34 -6.28 5.12 -4.11
C LEU A 34 -6.57 6.18 -3.04
N PHE A 35 -5.93 6.07 -1.87
CA PHE A 35 -6.01 7.10 -0.81
C PHE A 35 -5.41 8.43 -1.25
N GLY A 36 -4.26 8.40 -1.94
CA GLY A 36 -3.65 9.60 -2.51
C GLY A 36 -4.58 10.28 -3.52
N LEU A 37 -5.20 9.51 -4.41
CA LEU A 37 -6.11 10.00 -5.44
C LEU A 37 -7.40 10.56 -4.84
N TRP A 38 -7.98 9.86 -3.85
CA TRP A 38 -9.15 10.30 -3.09
C TRP A 38 -8.92 11.67 -2.44
N HIS A 39 -7.76 11.86 -1.80
CA HIS A 39 -7.40 13.12 -1.16
C HIS A 39 -7.18 14.26 -2.17
N ILE A 40 -6.72 13.94 -3.39
CA ILE A 40 -6.60 14.92 -4.48
C ILE A 40 -7.98 15.31 -5.04
N PHE A 41 -8.90 14.34 -5.13
CA PHE A 41 -10.27 14.61 -5.60
C PHE A 41 -11.05 15.49 -4.61
N LEU A 42 -10.97 15.20 -3.31
CA LEU A 42 -11.61 16.01 -2.27
C LEU A 42 -11.05 17.45 -2.19
N ARG A 43 -9.78 17.66 -2.57
CA ARG A 43 -9.14 18.99 -2.66
C ARG A 43 -9.80 19.92 -3.69
N LYS A 44 -10.53 19.41 -4.68
CA LYS A 44 -11.27 20.25 -5.64
C LYS A 44 -12.58 20.83 -5.07
N GLY A 45 -13.01 20.40 -3.87
CA GLY A 45 -14.33 20.72 -3.30
C GLY A 45 -14.42 21.85 -2.26
N GLY A 46 -13.38 22.65 -2.01
CA GLY A 46 -13.51 23.89 -1.22
C GLY A 46 -13.52 23.75 0.31
N LEU A 47 -12.56 23.01 0.89
CA LEU A 47 -12.29 23.06 2.34
C LEU A 47 -10.95 23.80 2.63
N PRO A 48 -10.92 24.63 3.69
CA PRO A 48 -9.85 25.59 3.94
C PRO A 48 -8.50 24.93 4.25
N ALA A 49 -7.46 25.66 3.86
CA ALA A 49 -6.05 25.27 3.82
C ALA A 49 -5.34 25.32 5.18
N ASP A 50 -6.08 25.42 6.27
CA ASP A 50 -5.63 25.64 7.66
C ASP A 50 -5.32 24.34 8.41
N ALA A 51 -5.90 23.21 7.99
CA ALA A 51 -5.40 21.88 8.32
C ALA A 51 -4.19 21.56 7.43
N ARG A 52 -3.09 22.25 7.72
CA ARG A 52 -1.66 21.95 7.57
C ARG A 52 -1.27 20.51 7.14
N TRP A 53 -1.86 19.97 6.08
CA TRP A 53 -1.24 19.05 5.14
C TRP A 53 -0.23 19.89 4.36
N GLN A 54 0.77 20.39 5.07
CA GLN A 54 1.90 21.15 4.57
C GLN A 54 2.52 20.35 3.43
N ALA A 55 2.14 20.76 2.23
CA ALA A 55 3.08 21.34 1.29
C ALA A 55 4.45 20.65 1.34
N GLY A 56 4.53 19.59 0.57
CA GLY A 56 5.79 19.24 -0.03
C GLY A 56 5.62 18.04 -0.94
N MET A 57 5.92 18.22 -2.21
CA MET A 57 6.56 17.20 -3.07
C MET A 57 7.92 16.71 -2.49
N LYS A 58 8.07 16.75 -1.16
CA LYS A 58 9.22 16.48 -0.30
C LYS A 58 8.79 15.85 1.05
N SER A 59 7.51 15.88 1.40
CA SER A 59 6.96 15.16 2.54
C SER A 59 6.87 13.70 2.14
N ALA A 60 7.85 12.89 2.55
CA ALA A 60 7.84 11.45 2.32
C ALA A 60 6.49 10.90 2.80
N VAL A 61 5.61 10.55 1.87
CA VAL A 61 4.41 9.78 2.19
C VAL A 61 4.93 8.53 2.88
N PRO A 62 4.67 8.33 4.19
CA PRO A 62 5.20 7.17 4.88
C PRO A 62 4.58 5.96 4.19
N PHE A 63 5.40 5.18 3.50
CA PHE A 63 4.95 4.00 2.79
C PHE A 63 4.64 2.87 3.79
N GLY A 64 5.30 2.89 4.96
CA GLY A 64 5.13 1.97 6.06
C GLY A 64 3.67 1.66 6.46
N PRO A 65 2.81 2.65 6.76
CA PRO A 65 1.40 2.38 7.11
C PRO A 65 0.61 1.69 5.99
N PHE A 66 0.79 2.11 4.73
CA PHE A 66 0.12 1.48 3.59
C PHE A 66 0.67 0.07 3.33
N LEU A 67 1.97 -0.13 3.57
CA LEU A 67 2.62 -1.42 3.50
C LEU A 67 2.15 -2.37 4.59
N ALA A 68 1.99 -1.89 5.82
CA ALA A 68 1.40 -2.66 6.92
C ALA A 68 -0.06 -3.01 6.64
N LEU A 69 -0.84 -2.11 6.02
CA LEU A 69 -2.19 -2.41 5.57
C LEU A 69 -2.21 -3.46 4.46
N GLY A 70 -1.34 -3.36 3.46
CA GLY A 70 -1.20 -4.37 2.41
C GLY A 70 -0.82 -5.75 2.96
N ALA A 71 0.10 -5.79 3.92
CA ALA A 71 0.47 -6.99 4.65
C ALA A 71 -0.68 -7.57 5.47
N ALA A 72 -1.44 -6.74 6.18
CA ALA A 72 -2.62 -7.19 6.92
C ALA A 72 -3.69 -7.76 5.97
N LEU A 73 -3.95 -7.12 4.84
CA LEU A 73 -4.87 -7.65 3.84
C LEU A 73 -4.41 -9.01 3.30
N VAL A 74 -3.12 -9.19 3.01
CA VAL A 74 -2.60 -10.50 2.57
C VAL A 74 -2.62 -11.53 3.70
N PHE A 75 -2.42 -11.13 4.95
CA PHE A 75 -2.53 -12.04 6.09
C PHE A 75 -3.95 -12.62 6.23
N PHE A 76 -4.99 -11.80 6.02
CA PHE A 76 -6.38 -12.24 6.14
C PHE A 76 -6.96 -12.81 4.83
N PHE A 77 -6.53 -12.31 3.67
CA PHE A 77 -7.12 -12.60 2.36
C PHE A 77 -6.11 -13.14 1.34
N GLY A 78 -4.91 -13.54 1.75
CA GLY A 78 -3.85 -14.05 0.86
C GLY A 78 -4.30 -15.27 0.07
N GLU A 79 -4.81 -16.31 0.74
CA GLU A 79 -5.34 -17.54 0.10
C GLU A 79 -6.38 -17.26 -1.00
N PRO A 80 -7.48 -16.52 -0.75
CA PRO A 80 -8.44 -16.20 -1.80
C PRO A 80 -7.86 -15.31 -2.90
N LEU A 81 -6.95 -14.37 -2.59
CA LEU A 81 -6.24 -13.60 -3.62
C LEU A 81 -5.38 -14.50 -4.51
N MET A 82 -4.72 -15.48 -3.92
CA MET A 82 -3.89 -16.45 -4.63
C MET A 82 -4.72 -17.28 -5.59
N ARG A 83 -5.82 -17.85 -5.10
CA ARG A 83 -6.74 -18.63 -5.93
C ARG A 83 -7.33 -17.80 -7.05
N TRP A 84 -7.69 -16.54 -6.77
CA TRP A 84 -8.15 -15.61 -7.80
C TRP A 84 -7.07 -15.36 -8.85
N TYR A 85 -5.82 -15.09 -8.45
CA TYR A 85 -4.70 -14.87 -9.38
C TYR A 85 -4.41 -16.10 -10.24
N PHE A 86 -4.31 -17.28 -9.64
CA PHE A 86 -4.10 -18.53 -10.38
C PHE A 86 -5.32 -18.95 -11.20
N SER A 87 -6.53 -18.48 -10.90
CA SER A 87 -7.71 -18.76 -11.75
C SER A 87 -7.63 -18.12 -13.14
N PHE A 88 -6.84 -17.05 -13.31
CA PHE A 88 -6.58 -16.45 -14.63
C PHE A 88 -5.49 -17.16 -15.42
N ILE A 89 -4.71 -18.02 -14.77
CA ILE A 89 -3.67 -18.82 -15.41
C ILE A 89 -4.25 -20.21 -15.59
N PRO A 90 -4.81 -20.55 -16.78
CA PRO A 90 -5.13 -21.93 -17.08
C PRO A 90 -3.80 -22.70 -17.17
N LEU A 91 -3.50 -23.47 -16.13
CA LEU A 91 -2.49 -24.54 -16.17
C LEU A 91 -3.14 -25.81 -16.71
#